data_AF-A0A3B8KX36-F1
#
_entry.id   AF-A0A3B8KX36-F1
#
_cell.length_a   1.000
_cell.length_b   1.000
_cell.length_c   1.000
_cell.angle_alpha   90.00
_cell.angle_beta   90.00
_cell.angle_gamma   90.00
#
_symmetry.space_group_name_H-M   'P 1'
#
loop_
_entity.id
_entity.type
_entity.pdbx_description
1 polymer ?
#
loop_
_entity_poly.entity_id
_entity_poly.type
_entity_poly.pdbx_seq_one_letter_code
_entity_poly.pdbx_strand_id
1 'polypeptide(L)'
;VVGVNEGQVPSSATSDLFLPDRLRHRLGILDNTRRIARDAYAVSALTATHDHLLLVGGRQSDNGDPMRPSRLLLAAEDGKQPARVLRLLDEPPDTRAARLPGAFASEPTDSKFRVPAPTTSGLSRVGVTAFGDYLECPYRFYLKHVLKLKSVDDQSAELTALSFGNLAHDALDDFGKSHLAGSTDLKEICEFLKTAAWRWAGRRHGPHRPEAVDVQVTQLNDRLEAFAAWH
;
A
#
# COMPACT_ATOMS: atom_id res chain seq x y z
N VAL A 1 7.13 22.95 25.24
CA VAL A 1 8.14 22.93 24.15
C VAL A 1 8.17 21.54 23.54
N VAL A 2 8.09 21.43 22.21
CA VAL A 2 8.08 20.15 21.48
C VAL A 2 9.34 19.99 20.63
N GLY A 3 9.64 18.77 20.18
CA GLY A 3 10.83 18.49 19.37
C GLY A 3 12.14 18.52 20.16
N VAL A 4 12.10 18.26 21.47
CA VAL A 4 13.27 18.26 22.36
C VAL A 4 14.08 16.96 22.17
N ASN A 5 14.59 16.78 20.97
CA ASN A 5 15.33 15.62 20.49
C ASN A 5 16.78 15.97 20.17
N GLU A 6 17.63 14.95 20.19
CA GLU A 6 19.04 15.10 19.84
C GLU A 6 19.20 15.64 18.41
N GLY A 7 20.08 16.64 18.24
CA GLY A 7 20.31 17.33 16.96
C GLY A 7 19.35 18.50 16.67
N GLN A 8 18.21 18.58 17.38
CA GLN A 8 17.29 19.73 17.35
C GLN A 8 17.52 20.65 18.55
N VAL A 9 17.47 20.07 19.75
CA VAL A 9 17.75 20.74 21.01
C VAL A 9 18.67 19.82 21.82
N PRO A 10 19.97 20.08 21.96
CA PRO A 10 20.68 21.18 21.34
C PRO A 10 20.82 20.96 19.83
N SER A 11 20.80 22.05 19.08
CA SER A 11 21.08 22.05 17.66
C SER A 11 22.54 21.65 17.41
N SER A 12 22.78 20.77 16.45
CA SER A 12 24.13 20.33 16.10
C SER A 12 24.35 20.35 14.59
N ALA A 13 25.54 20.76 14.16
CA ALA A 13 25.99 20.67 12.78
C ALA A 13 27.06 19.57 12.70
N THR A 14 26.72 18.45 12.04
CA THR A 14 27.57 17.25 11.99
C THR A 14 28.30 17.07 10.65
N SER A 15 27.89 17.79 9.60
CA SER A 15 28.31 17.50 8.22
C SER A 15 28.64 18.76 7.41
N ASP A 16 29.69 19.48 7.78
CA ASP A 16 30.27 20.52 6.93
C ASP A 16 31.60 20.03 6.36
N LEU A 17 31.63 19.82 5.03
CA LEU A 17 32.79 19.31 4.30
C LEU A 17 33.98 20.29 4.31
N PHE A 18 33.72 21.59 4.40
CA PHE A 18 34.76 22.63 4.31
C PHE A 18 35.06 23.29 5.65
N LEU A 19 34.09 23.31 6.56
CA LEU A 19 34.21 23.94 7.86
C LEU A 19 33.82 22.99 9.01
N PRO A 20 34.64 21.94 9.26
CA PRO A 20 34.42 21.02 10.38
C PRO A 20 34.34 21.75 11.72
N ASP A 21 33.64 21.17 12.69
CA ASP A 21 33.37 21.81 13.98
C ASP A 21 34.65 22.20 14.76
N ARG A 22 35.70 21.38 14.68
CA ARG A 22 37.02 21.71 15.28
C ARG A 22 37.63 22.99 14.69
N LEU A 23 37.42 23.22 13.40
CA LEU A 23 37.91 24.43 12.73
C LEU A 23 37.05 25.64 13.14
N ARG A 24 35.73 25.47 13.24
CA ARG A 24 34.81 26.51 13.76
C ARG A 24 35.20 26.95 15.17
N HIS A 25 35.52 25.99 16.03
CA HIS A 25 36.00 26.24 17.40
C HIS A 25 37.26 27.10 17.40
N ARG A 26 38.28 26.71 16.62
CA ARG A 26 39.54 27.45 16.50
C ARG A 26 39.38 28.86 15.92
N LEU A 27 38.45 29.03 14.99
CA LEU A 27 38.12 30.32 14.37
C LEU A 27 37.26 31.21 15.28
N GLY A 28 36.81 30.71 16.43
CA GLY A 28 36.00 31.47 17.37
C GLY A 28 34.60 31.81 16.84
N ILE A 29 34.13 31.10 15.82
CA ILE A 29 32.78 31.23 15.26
C ILE A 29 31.83 30.23 15.92
N LEU A 30 30.56 30.20 15.49
CA LEU A 30 29.55 29.33 16.09
C LEU A 30 29.87 27.84 15.84
N ASP A 31 30.27 27.15 16.89
CA ASP A 31 30.57 25.72 16.98
C ASP A 31 29.48 24.98 17.77
N ASN A 32 29.55 23.65 17.81
CA ASN A 32 28.58 22.82 18.53
C ASN A 32 28.64 23.05 20.05
N THR A 33 29.81 23.35 20.63
CA THR A 33 29.92 23.66 22.07
C THR A 33 29.11 24.92 22.42
N ARG A 34 29.22 26.00 21.63
CA ARG A 34 28.43 27.21 21.84
C ARG A 34 26.94 27.00 21.57
N ARG A 35 26.58 26.16 20.59
CA ARG A 35 25.17 25.79 20.35
C ARG A 35 24.57 25.05 21.55
N ILE A 36 25.31 24.09 22.11
CA ILE A 36 24.91 23.38 23.33
C ILE A 36 24.74 24.37 24.48
N ALA A 37 25.71 25.26 24.71
CA ALA A 37 25.63 26.25 25.78
C ALA A 37 24.43 27.20 25.63
N ARG A 38 24.16 27.69 24.41
CA ARG A 38 23.01 28.53 24.10
C ARG A 38 21.69 27.80 24.38
N ASP A 39 21.55 26.57 23.89
CA ASP A 39 20.30 25.81 24.02
C ASP A 39 20.09 25.35 25.47
N ALA A 40 21.17 25.01 26.19
CA ALA A 40 21.13 24.73 27.63
C ALA A 40 20.70 25.97 28.44
N TYR A 41 21.21 27.15 28.09
CA TYR A 41 20.79 28.41 28.70
C TYR A 41 19.29 28.67 28.47
N ALA A 42 18.81 28.50 27.23
CA ALA A 42 17.40 28.68 26.90
C ALA A 42 16.49 27.71 27.68
N VAL A 43 16.85 26.42 27.74
CA VAL A 43 16.11 25.42 28.54
C VAL A 43 16.14 25.76 30.03
N SER A 44 17.28 26.20 30.55
CA SER A 44 17.42 26.60 31.96
C SER A 44 16.57 27.83 32.29
N ALA A 45 16.58 28.84 31.41
CA ALA A 45 15.76 30.04 31.57
C ALA A 45 14.26 29.69 31.55
N LEU A 46 13.82 28.82 30.63
CA LEU A 46 12.44 28.34 30.61
C LEU A 46 12.06 27.60 31.89
N THR A 47 12.95 26.73 32.37
CA THR A 47 12.73 25.95 33.60
C THR A 47 12.67 26.85 34.84
N ALA A 48 13.43 27.94 34.88
CA ALA A 48 13.48 28.86 36.01
C ALA A 48 12.33 29.89 36.02
N THR A 49 11.68 30.13 34.88
CA THR A 49 10.67 31.19 34.72
C THR A 49 9.24 30.68 34.66
N HIS A 50 9.03 29.37 34.51
CA HIS A 50 7.70 28.78 34.37
C HIS A 50 7.46 27.79 35.50
N ASP A 51 6.38 28.00 36.26
CA ASP A 51 5.94 27.06 37.31
C ASP A 51 5.58 25.68 36.73
N HIS A 52 5.10 25.66 35.49
CA HIS A 52 4.78 24.45 34.75
C HIS A 52 5.41 24.48 33.37
N LEU A 53 6.37 23.59 33.14
CA LEU A 53 7.04 23.42 31.86
C LEU A 53 6.96 21.96 31.40
N LEU A 54 6.36 21.74 30.23
CA LEU A 54 6.36 20.45 29.56
C LEU A 54 7.35 20.46 28.39
N LEU A 55 8.35 19.59 28.45
CA LEU A 55 9.32 19.34 27.39
C LEU A 55 9.01 17.99 26.75
N VAL A 56 8.76 17.98 25.44
CA VAL A 56 8.33 16.79 24.70
C VAL A 56 9.35 16.48 23.60
N GLY A 57 9.87 15.26 23.60
CA GLY A 57 10.67 14.69 22.51
C GLY A 57 9.94 13.51 21.85
N GLY A 58 10.02 13.40 20.53
CA GLY A 58 9.48 12.26 19.80
C GLY A 58 10.32 11.00 19.99
N ARG A 59 9.70 9.83 19.97
CA ARG A 59 10.42 8.52 19.96
C ARG A 59 10.69 8.03 18.54
N GLN A 60 9.88 8.45 17.58
CA GLN A 60 9.99 8.09 16.17
C GLN A 60 9.74 9.32 15.31
N SER A 61 10.36 9.36 14.14
CA SER A 61 10.06 10.35 13.09
C SER A 61 8.79 9.97 12.34
N ASP A 62 8.34 10.84 11.44
CA ASP A 62 7.19 10.58 10.55
C ASP A 62 7.39 9.33 9.67
N ASN A 63 8.65 8.96 9.39
CA ASN A 63 9.00 7.76 8.62
C ASN A 63 9.17 6.51 9.51
N GLY A 64 8.95 6.61 10.82
CA GLY A 64 9.11 5.52 11.77
C GLY A 64 10.54 5.33 12.30
N ASP A 65 11.51 6.11 11.83
CA ASP A 65 12.90 6.02 12.29
C ASP A 65 13.03 6.40 13.77
N PRO A 66 13.81 5.66 14.59
CA PRO A 66 13.96 5.95 16.01
C PRO A 66 14.65 7.29 16.25
N MET A 67 14.06 8.12 17.10
CA MET A 67 14.61 9.40 17.52
C MET A 67 15.18 9.31 18.93
N ARG A 68 16.36 9.91 19.13
CA ARG A 68 16.99 9.98 20.46
C ARG A 68 16.45 11.18 21.24
N PRO A 69 16.17 11.05 22.55
CA PRO A 69 15.85 12.20 23.38
C PRO A 69 17.06 13.14 23.45
N SER A 70 16.78 14.43 23.65
CA SER A 70 17.82 15.43 23.85
C SER A 70 18.77 15.06 25.00
N ARG A 71 20.08 15.21 24.79
CA ARG A 71 21.06 15.14 25.88
C ARG A 71 20.80 16.11 27.04
N LEU A 72 20.10 17.23 26.80
CA LEU A 72 19.74 18.18 27.86
C LEU A 72 18.64 17.63 28.78
N LEU A 73 17.77 16.74 28.29
CA LEU A 73 16.79 16.02 29.12
C LEU A 73 17.44 14.92 29.97
N LEU A 74 18.59 14.41 29.51
CA LEU A 74 19.38 13.40 30.21
C LEU A 74 20.32 14.01 31.26
N ALA A 75 20.50 15.33 31.25
CA ALA A 75 21.26 16.03 32.28
C ALA A 75 20.54 15.86 33.64
N ALA A 76 21.28 15.36 34.61
CA ALA A 76 20.81 15.14 35.98
C ALA A 76 21.96 15.40 36.94
N GLU A 77 21.62 15.69 38.20
CA GLU A 77 22.59 15.70 39.30
C GLU A 77 23.29 14.34 39.40
N ASP A 78 24.50 14.34 39.96
CA ASP A 78 25.35 13.16 40.08
C ASP A 78 24.59 11.99 40.73
N GLY A 79 24.72 10.81 40.13
CA GLY A 79 24.06 9.58 40.57
C GLY A 79 22.61 9.40 40.11
N LYS A 80 21.92 10.44 39.60
CA LYS A 80 20.52 10.33 39.13
C LYS A 80 20.38 10.09 37.62
N GLN A 81 21.47 10.18 36.88
CA GLN A 81 21.46 10.04 35.42
C GLN A 81 20.94 8.66 34.94
N PRO A 82 21.34 7.51 35.50
CA PRO A 82 20.83 6.21 35.05
C PRO A 82 19.31 6.09 35.22
N ALA A 83 18.78 6.51 36.37
CA ALA A 83 17.34 6.50 36.61
C ALA A 83 16.58 7.39 35.62
N ARG A 84 17.16 8.55 35.25
CA ARG A 84 16.56 9.44 34.25
C ARG A 84 16.56 8.85 32.85
N VAL A 85 17.62 8.15 32.45
CA VAL A 85 17.70 7.42 31.18
C VAL A 85 16.62 6.35 31.11
N LEU A 86 16.48 5.53 32.16
CA LEU A 86 15.45 4.49 32.23
C LEU A 86 14.04 5.08 32.14
N ARG A 87 13.77 6.17 32.87
CA ARG A 87 12.49 6.88 32.79
C ARG A 87 12.14 7.37 31.38
N LEU A 88 13.13 7.85 30.62
CA LEU A 88 12.91 8.41 29.28
C LEU A 88 12.83 7.35 28.18
N LEU A 89 13.55 6.24 28.32
CA LEU A 89 13.70 5.24 27.26
C LEU A 89 12.94 3.93 27.54
N ASP A 90 12.92 3.50 28.80
CA ASP A 90 12.52 2.17 29.25
C ASP A 90 11.13 2.16 29.91
N GLU A 91 10.64 3.32 30.33
CA GLU A 91 9.27 3.44 30.82
C GLU A 91 8.31 3.30 29.62
N PRO A 92 7.42 2.28 29.61
CA PRO A 92 6.32 2.25 28.64
C PRO A 92 5.53 3.54 28.84
N PRO A 93 5.06 4.19 27.75
CA PRO A 93 4.36 5.46 27.87
C PRO A 93 3.24 5.28 28.90
N ASP A 94 3.35 6.03 30.00
CA ASP A 94 2.32 6.10 31.02
C ASP A 94 1.02 6.35 30.25
N THR A 95 0.11 5.37 30.24
CA THR A 95 -1.13 5.42 29.46
C THR A 95 -2.12 6.41 30.07
N ARG A 96 -1.64 7.58 30.48
CA ARG A 96 -2.45 8.78 30.51
C ARG A 96 -2.77 9.11 29.06
N ALA A 97 -3.77 8.40 28.55
CA ALA A 97 -4.55 8.84 27.42
C ALA A 97 -5.00 10.26 27.76
N ALA A 98 -4.27 11.26 27.26
CA ALA A 98 -4.80 12.59 27.13
C ALA A 98 -6.04 12.42 26.26
N ARG A 99 -7.22 12.41 26.90
CA ARG A 99 -8.50 12.43 26.21
C ARG A 99 -8.63 13.82 25.59
N LEU A 100 -7.91 14.04 24.50
CA LEU A 100 -8.17 15.17 23.62
C LEU A 100 -9.55 14.92 22.99
N PRO A 101 -10.49 15.87 23.08
CA PRO A 101 -11.76 15.76 22.37
C PRO A 101 -11.46 15.61 20.87
N GLY A 102 -11.72 14.41 20.31
CA GLY A 102 -11.50 14.10 18.90
C GLY A 102 -10.20 13.36 18.55
N ALA A 103 -9.34 13.01 19.52
CA ALA A 103 -8.26 12.06 19.24
C ALA A 103 -8.82 10.64 19.18
N PHE A 104 -8.68 9.99 18.02
CA PHE A 104 -8.94 8.56 17.89
C PHE A 104 -8.09 7.84 18.93
N ALA A 105 -8.73 7.15 19.87
CA ALA A 105 -8.05 6.25 20.78
C ALA A 105 -7.15 5.33 19.94
N SER A 106 -5.91 5.09 20.38
CA SER A 106 -5.09 4.03 19.84
C SER A 106 -5.91 2.74 19.92
N GLU A 107 -6.47 2.31 18.79
CA GLU A 107 -7.26 1.10 18.75
C GLU A 107 -6.37 -0.07 19.18
N PRO A 108 -6.93 -1.10 19.82
CA PRO A 108 -6.19 -2.31 20.13
C PRO A 108 -5.42 -2.80 18.90
N THR A 109 -4.19 -3.28 19.10
CA THR A 109 -3.40 -3.96 18.05
C THR A 109 -4.08 -5.21 17.49
N ASP A 110 -5.21 -5.62 18.08
CA ASP A 110 -6.14 -6.57 17.50
C ASP A 110 -6.97 -5.90 16.42
N SER A 111 -6.64 -6.20 15.17
CA SER A 111 -7.47 -5.88 14.02
C SER A 111 -8.92 -6.30 14.31
N LYS A 112 -9.83 -5.32 14.39
CA LYS A 112 -11.28 -5.57 14.43
C LYS A 112 -11.79 -6.27 13.17
N PHE A 113 -10.94 -6.38 12.14
CA PHE A 113 -11.21 -7.15 10.94
C PHE A 113 -11.15 -8.66 11.27
N ARG A 114 -12.23 -9.15 11.87
CA ARG A 114 -12.41 -10.59 12.09
C ARG A 114 -12.72 -11.25 10.76
N VAL A 115 -11.84 -12.15 10.33
CA VAL A 115 -12.10 -13.03 9.19
C VAL A 115 -13.31 -13.90 9.55
N PRO A 116 -14.45 -13.77 8.86
CA PRO A 116 -15.64 -14.53 9.20
C PRO A 116 -15.38 -16.02 8.98
N ALA A 117 -15.73 -16.84 9.99
CA ALA A 117 -15.62 -18.28 9.89
C ALA A 117 -16.54 -18.81 8.77
N PRO A 118 -16.16 -19.89 8.08
CA PRO A 118 -17.05 -20.55 7.12
C PRO A 118 -18.35 -21.00 7.80
N THR A 119 -19.49 -20.59 7.24
CA THR A 119 -20.84 -20.79 7.83
C THR A 119 -21.69 -21.81 7.07
N THR A 120 -21.30 -22.21 5.87
CA THR A 120 -22.09 -23.11 5.02
C THR A 120 -21.43 -24.47 4.83
N SER A 121 -22.25 -25.53 4.79
CA SER A 121 -21.83 -26.88 4.44
C SER A 121 -21.44 -26.96 2.96
N GLY A 122 -20.30 -27.59 2.68
CA GLY A 122 -19.53 -27.48 1.43
C GLY A 122 -20.21 -27.92 0.12
N LEU A 123 -19.45 -27.78 -0.96
CA LEU A 123 -19.86 -28.08 -2.34
C LEU A 123 -19.93 -29.60 -2.59
N SER A 124 -20.97 -30.05 -3.29
CA SER A 124 -21.12 -31.46 -3.70
C SER A 124 -20.34 -31.82 -4.98
N ARG A 125 -19.91 -30.83 -5.76
CA ARG A 125 -19.05 -30.97 -6.94
C ARG A 125 -18.16 -29.74 -7.08
N VAL A 126 -16.92 -29.95 -7.53
CA VAL A 126 -15.92 -28.89 -7.74
C VAL A 126 -15.23 -29.14 -9.08
N GLY A 127 -15.12 -28.10 -9.91
CA GLY A 127 -14.36 -28.18 -11.17
C GLY A 127 -12.85 -28.23 -10.90
N VAL A 128 -12.06 -28.79 -11.83
CA VAL A 128 -10.61 -29.00 -11.64
C VAL A 128 -9.87 -27.70 -11.35
N THR A 129 -10.23 -26.61 -12.03
CA THR A 129 -9.65 -25.27 -11.78
C THR A 129 -10.01 -24.73 -10.40
N ALA A 130 -11.24 -24.97 -9.92
CA ALA A 130 -11.66 -24.60 -8.58
C ALA A 130 -10.94 -25.44 -7.51
N PHE A 131 -10.58 -26.70 -7.80
CA PHE A 131 -9.78 -27.51 -6.89
C PHE A 131 -8.34 -26.97 -6.75
N GLY A 132 -7.77 -26.40 -7.81
CA GLY A 132 -6.50 -25.67 -7.73
C GLY A 132 -6.55 -24.51 -6.73
N ASP A 133 -7.60 -23.68 -6.81
CA ASP A 133 -7.82 -22.58 -5.85
C ASP A 133 -7.93 -23.08 -4.39
N TYR A 134 -8.47 -24.28 -4.18
CA TYR A 134 -8.57 -24.91 -2.85
C TYR A 134 -7.20 -25.29 -2.30
N LEU A 135 -6.33 -25.90 -3.13
CA LEU A 135 -4.99 -26.31 -2.73
C LEU A 135 -4.10 -25.11 -2.40
N GLU A 136 -4.25 -23.99 -3.11
CA GLU A 136 -3.54 -22.75 -2.78
C GLU A 136 -4.04 -22.11 -1.48
N CYS A 137 -5.36 -21.96 -1.33
CA CYS A 137 -5.95 -21.34 -0.14
C CYS A 137 -7.40 -21.78 0.09
N PRO A 138 -7.66 -22.67 1.08
CA PRO A 138 -9.01 -23.14 1.40
C PRO A 138 -10.00 -22.01 1.72
N TYR A 139 -9.52 -20.93 2.36
CA TYR A 139 -10.37 -19.79 2.71
C TYR A 139 -10.76 -18.96 1.48
N ARG A 140 -9.81 -18.69 0.58
CA ARG A 140 -10.11 -17.98 -0.68
C ARG A 140 -11.05 -18.81 -1.57
N PHE A 141 -10.86 -20.13 -1.60
CA PHE A 141 -11.79 -21.04 -2.24
C PHE A 141 -13.20 -20.91 -1.66
N TYR A 142 -13.34 -20.91 -0.33
CA TYR A 142 -14.62 -20.73 0.33
C TYR A 142 -15.30 -19.42 -0.08
N LEU A 143 -14.57 -18.30 -0.05
CA LEU A 143 -15.11 -16.99 -0.47
C LEU A 143 -15.55 -16.98 -1.95
N LYS A 144 -14.72 -17.53 -2.85
CA LYS A 144 -14.92 -17.48 -4.31
C LYS A 144 -15.94 -18.48 -4.81
N HIS A 145 -15.92 -19.72 -4.32
CA HIS A 145 -16.72 -20.83 -4.88
C HIS A 145 -17.93 -21.20 -4.03
N VAL A 146 -17.87 -21.02 -2.71
CA VAL A 146 -19.00 -21.31 -1.81
C VAL A 146 -19.88 -20.07 -1.62
N LEU A 147 -19.30 -18.94 -1.19
CA LEU A 147 -20.03 -17.68 -1.03
C LEU A 147 -20.24 -16.92 -2.34
N LYS A 148 -19.54 -17.31 -3.42
CA LYS A 148 -19.62 -16.69 -4.75
C LYS A 148 -19.38 -15.17 -4.72
N LEU A 149 -18.51 -14.71 -3.82
CA LEU A 149 -18.13 -13.31 -3.74
C LEU A 149 -17.39 -12.92 -5.03
N LYS A 150 -17.81 -11.79 -5.60
CA LYS A 150 -17.15 -11.17 -6.76
C LYS A 150 -16.47 -9.89 -6.27
N SER A 151 -15.24 -9.67 -6.70
CA SER A 151 -14.64 -8.34 -6.60
C SER A 151 -15.44 -7.40 -7.50
N VAL A 152 -15.82 -6.25 -6.97
CA VAL A 152 -16.24 -5.13 -7.81
C VAL A 152 -14.95 -4.54 -8.36
N ASP A 153 -14.72 -4.76 -9.65
CA ASP A 153 -13.63 -4.13 -10.35
C ASP A 153 -14.15 -2.80 -10.89
N ASP A 154 -13.75 -1.70 -10.26
CA ASP A 154 -14.10 -0.34 -10.69
C ASP A 154 -13.33 0.07 -11.97
N GLN A 155 -12.48 -0.81 -12.51
CA GLN A 155 -11.73 -0.58 -13.72
C GLN A 155 -11.92 -1.72 -14.73
N SER A 156 -12.80 -1.51 -15.69
CA SER A 156 -12.76 -2.30 -16.92
C SER A 156 -13.06 -1.41 -18.12
N ALA A 157 -12.25 -0.38 -18.29
CA ALA A 157 -12.16 0.32 -19.58
C ALA A 157 -11.61 -0.61 -20.68
N GLU A 158 -10.94 -1.72 -20.32
CA GLU A 158 -10.29 -2.66 -21.24
C GLU A 158 -10.69 -4.12 -20.98
N LEU A 159 -10.59 -4.97 -22.00
CA LEU A 159 -10.69 -6.42 -21.84
C LEU A 159 -9.47 -6.96 -21.11
N THR A 160 -9.70 -7.75 -20.07
CA THR A 160 -8.65 -8.60 -19.49
C THR A 160 -8.23 -9.69 -20.48
N ALA A 161 -7.02 -10.24 -20.31
CA ALA A 161 -6.55 -11.36 -21.14
C ALA A 161 -7.52 -12.56 -21.14
N LEU A 162 -8.17 -12.84 -20.01
CA LEU A 162 -9.18 -13.89 -19.90
C LEU A 162 -10.44 -13.55 -20.70
N SER A 163 -10.97 -12.33 -20.56
CA SER A 163 -12.15 -11.88 -21.30
C SER A 163 -11.91 -11.87 -22.81
N PHE A 164 -10.71 -11.46 -23.23
CA PHE A 164 -10.27 -11.51 -24.62
C PHE A 164 -10.23 -12.96 -25.14
N GLY A 165 -9.61 -13.88 -24.41
CA GLY A 165 -9.56 -15.30 -24.78
C GLY A 165 -10.96 -15.93 -24.88
N ASN A 166 -11.82 -15.66 -23.90
CA ASN A 166 -13.20 -16.13 -23.93
C ASN A 166 -13.99 -15.55 -25.12
N LEU A 167 -13.66 -14.35 -25.60
CA LEU A 167 -14.31 -13.77 -26.77
C LEU A 167 -13.92 -14.51 -28.06
N ALA A 168 -12.64 -14.86 -28.18
CA ALA A 168 -12.12 -15.67 -29.28
C ALA A 168 -12.76 -17.07 -29.30
N HIS A 169 -12.82 -17.73 -28.13
CA HIS A 169 -13.42 -19.06 -28.01
C HIS A 169 -14.89 -19.07 -28.43
N ASP A 170 -15.68 -18.10 -28.00
CA ASP A 170 -17.09 -18.02 -28.35
C ASP A 170 -17.30 -17.81 -29.86
N ALA A 171 -16.47 -16.99 -30.50
CA ALA A 171 -16.52 -16.78 -31.95
C ALA A 171 -16.16 -18.06 -32.73
N LEU A 172 -15.14 -18.79 -32.28
CA LEU A 172 -14.71 -20.05 -32.87
C LEU A 172 -15.72 -21.19 -32.63
N ASP A 173 -16.35 -21.24 -31.46
CA ASP A 173 -17.40 -22.21 -31.13
C ASP A 173 -18.66 -21.98 -32.00
N ASP A 174 -19.06 -20.72 -32.20
CA ASP A 174 -20.12 -20.36 -33.14
C ASP A 174 -19.77 -20.78 -34.57
N PHE A 175 -18.51 -20.63 -34.99
CA PHE A 175 -18.04 -21.05 -36.31
C PHE A 175 -18.10 -22.56 -36.48
N GLY A 176 -17.58 -23.32 -35.51
CA GLY A 176 -17.59 -24.79 -35.53
C GLY A 176 -19.00 -25.41 -35.53
N LYS A 177 -20.00 -24.68 -35.04
CA LYS A 177 -21.42 -25.08 -35.07
C LYS A 177 -22.18 -24.57 -36.30
N SER A 178 -21.55 -23.71 -37.10
CA SER A 178 -22.18 -23.12 -38.28
C SER A 178 -22.12 -24.08 -39.48
N HIS A 179 -22.94 -23.80 -40.49
CA HIS A 179 -22.86 -24.49 -41.79
C HIS A 179 -21.54 -24.23 -42.54
N LEU A 180 -20.79 -23.20 -42.14
CA LEU A 180 -19.49 -22.84 -42.72
C LEU A 180 -18.32 -23.59 -42.07
N ALA A 181 -18.55 -24.44 -41.07
CA ALA A 181 -17.48 -25.19 -40.41
C ALA A 181 -16.69 -26.11 -41.37
N GLY A 182 -17.31 -26.51 -42.49
CA GLY A 182 -16.66 -27.27 -43.57
C GLY A 182 -16.34 -26.43 -44.81
N SER A 183 -16.50 -25.10 -44.76
CA SER A 183 -16.13 -24.23 -45.89
C SER A 183 -14.61 -24.15 -46.00
N THR A 184 -14.12 -24.04 -47.22
CA THR A 184 -12.70 -23.76 -47.52
C THR A 184 -12.52 -22.38 -48.16
N ASP A 185 -13.59 -21.59 -48.26
CA ASP A 185 -13.49 -20.21 -48.73
C ASP A 185 -13.04 -19.31 -47.57
N LEU A 186 -11.78 -18.89 -47.65
CA LEU A 186 -11.16 -17.99 -46.68
C LEU A 186 -12.00 -16.72 -46.42
N LYS A 187 -12.63 -16.15 -47.45
CA LYS A 187 -13.43 -14.92 -47.28
C LYS A 187 -14.67 -15.17 -46.45
N GLU A 188 -15.38 -16.27 -46.71
CA GLU A 188 -16.58 -16.64 -45.96
C GLU A 188 -16.25 -16.91 -44.48
N ILE A 189 -15.15 -17.62 -44.23
CA ILE A 189 -14.68 -17.92 -42.87
C ILE A 189 -14.30 -16.62 -42.13
N CYS A 190 -13.50 -15.75 -42.77
CA CYS A 190 -13.09 -14.48 -42.18
C CYS A 190 -14.27 -13.57 -41.84
N GLU A 191 -15.21 -13.40 -42.78
CA GLU A 191 -16.41 -12.58 -42.56
C GLU A 191 -17.28 -13.13 -41.43
N PHE A 192 -17.45 -14.45 -41.36
CA PHE A 192 -18.17 -15.09 -40.27
C PHE A 192 -17.51 -14.84 -38.91
N LEU A 193 -16.20 -15.10 -38.80
CA LEU A 193 -15.46 -14.96 -37.54
C LEU A 193 -15.44 -13.50 -37.06
N LYS A 194 -15.23 -12.54 -37.97
CA LYS A 194 -15.31 -11.10 -37.67
C LYS A 194 -16.70 -10.72 -37.14
N THR A 195 -17.75 -11.18 -37.82
CA THR A 195 -19.13 -10.92 -37.41
C THR A 195 -19.44 -11.55 -36.04
N ALA A 196 -18.98 -12.78 -35.80
CA ALA A 196 -19.18 -13.48 -34.53
C ALA A 196 -18.45 -12.77 -33.38
N ALA A 197 -17.21 -12.34 -33.58
CA ALA A 197 -16.44 -11.60 -32.59
C ALA A 197 -17.13 -10.28 -32.19
N TRP A 198 -17.57 -9.48 -33.16
CA TRP A 198 -18.30 -8.24 -32.92
C TRP A 198 -19.65 -8.47 -32.23
N ARG A 199 -20.37 -9.54 -32.62
CA ARG A 199 -21.62 -9.93 -31.99
C ARG A 199 -21.43 -10.26 -30.52
N TRP A 200 -20.41 -11.04 -30.17
CA TRP A 200 -20.13 -11.38 -28.78
C TRP A 200 -19.65 -10.18 -27.96
N ALA A 201 -18.85 -9.30 -28.56
CA ALA A 201 -18.44 -8.07 -27.91
C ALA A 201 -19.67 -7.19 -27.58
N GLY A 202 -20.65 -7.12 -28.49
CA GLY A 202 -21.92 -6.43 -28.25
C GLY A 202 -22.79 -7.07 -27.18
N ARG A 203 -22.86 -8.41 -27.12
CA ARG A 203 -23.60 -9.11 -26.06
C ARG A 203 -23.00 -8.89 -24.68
N ARG A 204 -21.68 -8.83 -24.55
CA ARG A 204 -20.98 -8.73 -23.26
C ARG A 204 -20.82 -7.30 -22.76
N HIS A 205 -20.53 -6.35 -23.65
CA HIS A 205 -20.19 -4.96 -23.29
C HIS A 205 -21.25 -3.94 -23.73
N GLY A 206 -22.28 -4.36 -24.46
CA GLY A 206 -23.37 -3.49 -24.90
C GLY A 206 -22.97 -2.53 -26.05
N PRO A 207 -23.89 -1.64 -26.43
CA PRO A 207 -23.67 -0.69 -27.53
C PRO A 207 -22.74 0.47 -27.16
N HIS A 208 -22.69 0.88 -25.88
CA HIS A 208 -21.84 1.98 -25.40
C HIS A 208 -20.65 1.44 -24.62
N ARG A 209 -19.79 0.68 -25.29
CA ARG A 209 -18.59 0.10 -24.67
C ARG A 209 -17.41 1.08 -24.73
N PRO A 210 -16.41 0.92 -23.85
CA PRO A 210 -15.19 1.72 -23.94
C PRO A 210 -14.47 1.53 -25.28
N GLU A 211 -13.87 2.59 -25.81
CA GLU A 211 -13.16 2.57 -27.10
C GLU A 211 -12.03 1.53 -27.12
N ALA A 212 -11.38 1.29 -25.98
CA ALA A 212 -10.31 0.30 -25.90
C ALA A 212 -10.82 -1.13 -26.16
N VAL A 213 -12.08 -1.45 -25.82
CA VAL A 213 -12.70 -2.73 -26.18
C VAL A 213 -12.83 -2.85 -27.71
N ASP A 214 -13.20 -1.78 -28.41
CA ASP A 214 -13.32 -1.81 -29.88
C ASP A 214 -11.97 -2.02 -30.57
N VAL A 215 -10.92 -1.37 -30.06
CA VAL A 215 -9.55 -1.59 -30.53
C VAL A 215 -9.13 -3.04 -30.32
N GLN A 216 -9.41 -3.61 -29.14
CA GLN A 216 -9.06 -5.00 -28.84
C GLN A 216 -9.86 -6.01 -29.67
N VAL A 217 -11.14 -5.76 -29.97
CA VAL A 217 -11.92 -6.61 -30.89
C VAL A 217 -11.35 -6.53 -32.30
N THR A 218 -10.87 -5.37 -32.73
CA THR A 218 -10.17 -5.23 -34.02
C THR A 218 -8.89 -6.06 -34.05
N GLN A 219 -8.07 -6.03 -32.99
CA GLN A 219 -6.89 -6.89 -32.88
C GLN A 219 -7.26 -8.39 -32.85
N LEU A 220 -8.40 -8.75 -32.26
CA LEU A 220 -8.90 -10.13 -32.31
C LEU A 220 -9.26 -10.54 -33.75
N ASN A 221 -9.88 -9.65 -34.53
CA ASN A 221 -10.20 -9.93 -35.92
C ASN A 221 -8.95 -10.22 -36.75
N ASP A 222 -7.88 -9.44 -36.58
CA ASP A 222 -6.60 -9.68 -37.27
C ASP A 222 -6.02 -11.07 -36.93
N ARG A 223 -6.14 -11.49 -35.66
CA ARG A 223 -5.71 -12.83 -35.22
C ARG A 223 -6.59 -13.96 -35.77
N LEU A 224 -7.91 -13.74 -35.84
CA LEU A 224 -8.85 -14.71 -36.42
C LEU A 224 -8.67 -14.85 -37.93
N GLU A 225 -8.30 -13.77 -38.63
CA GLU A 225 -7.95 -13.81 -40.04
C GLU A 225 -6.67 -14.61 -40.28
N ALA A 226 -5.65 -14.41 -39.44
CA ALA A 226 -4.45 -15.25 -39.49
C ALA A 226 -4.73 -16.73 -39.21
N PHE A 227 -5.68 -17.03 -38.30
CA PHE A 227 -6.14 -18.41 -38.06
C PHE A 227 -6.84 -19.00 -39.29
N ALA A 228 -7.75 -18.25 -39.90
CA ALA A 228 -8.48 -18.70 -41.09
C ALA A 228 -7.55 -18.96 -42.27
N ALA A 229 -6.47 -18.18 -42.42
CA ALA A 229 -5.47 -18.38 -43.48
C ALA A 229 -4.60 -19.64 -43.30
N TRP A 230 -4.58 -20.22 -42.10
CA TRP A 230 -3.80 -21.43 -41.82
C TRP A 230 -4.60 -22.73 -42.02
N HIS A 231 -5.94 -22.64 -42.07
CA HIS A 231 -6.85 -23.78 -42.10
C HIS A 231 -7.50 -23.97 -43.47
#